data_AF-A0A0D1C7R1-F1
#
_entry.id   AF-A0A0D1C7R1-F1
#
_cell.length_a   1.000
_cell.length_b   1.000
_cell.length_c   1.000
_cell.angle_alpha   90.00
_cell.angle_beta   90.00
_cell.angle_gamma   90.00
#
_symmetry.space_group_name_H-M   'P 1'
#
loop_
_entity.id
_entity.type
_entity.pdbx_description
1 polymer ?
#
loop_
_entity_poly.entity_id
_entity_poly.type
_entity_poly.pdbx_seq_one_letter_code
_entity_poly.pdbx_strand_id
1 'polypeptide(L)'
;MKALSQKRRHPLAAIALLLMGLLLTGGLYAVATTVNEAKASTTSFSANDTEEGGKLFAANCATCHGMGASGTKDGPSLVGVGAAAVDFQVGTGRMPMQMNGPQAYKKPAQFNDEQTHQLSAYVASLGPGPSIPEEGLLDAQGNAAEGGELFRVNCAMCHNAAAAGGALTRGKFAPALADVSEKHIYEAMVTGPQNMPVFNDANVSPEGKRDIITFLKQIEANGSPGGADLGALGPVSEGLFVWIAGLGVIIAFTIWLTSRTS
;
A
#
# COMPACT_ATOMS: atom_id res chain seq x y z
N MET A 1 7.23 48.11 -39.14
CA MET A 1 8.06 46.88 -39.08
C MET A 1 9.57 47.06 -39.40
N LYS A 2 10.10 48.27 -39.65
CA LYS A 2 11.54 48.46 -39.95
C LYS A 2 12.46 48.73 -38.74
N ALA A 3 11.93 49.27 -37.63
CA ALA A 3 12.74 49.63 -36.44
C ALA A 3 13.27 48.43 -35.63
N LEU A 4 12.52 47.33 -35.58
CA LEU A 4 12.92 46.10 -34.88
C LEU A 4 14.05 45.36 -35.59
N SER A 5 14.14 45.47 -36.93
CA SER A 5 15.18 44.79 -37.72
C SER A 5 16.57 45.41 -37.57
N GLN A 6 16.64 46.72 -37.32
CA GLN A 6 17.91 47.47 -37.26
C GLN A 6 18.62 47.35 -35.90
N LYS A 7 17.87 47.00 -34.83
CA LYS A 7 18.41 46.78 -33.47
C LYS A 7 18.75 45.32 -33.15
N ARG A 8 18.53 44.37 -34.07
CA ARG A 8 18.84 42.93 -33.87
C ARG A 8 20.32 42.62 -33.60
N ARG A 9 21.23 43.52 -33.98
CA ARG A 9 22.70 43.34 -33.84
C ARG A 9 23.32 44.11 -32.66
N HIS A 10 22.50 44.73 -31.82
CA HIS A 10 23.00 45.49 -30.66
C HIS A 10 23.32 44.54 -29.50
N PRO A 11 24.47 44.65 -28.82
CA PRO A 11 24.87 43.71 -27.75
C PRO A 11 23.87 43.61 -26.60
N LEU A 12 23.12 44.70 -26.33
CA LEU A 12 22.04 44.71 -25.34
C LEU A 12 20.86 43.78 -25.70
N ALA A 13 20.63 43.47 -26.98
CA ALA A 13 19.60 42.52 -27.39
C ALA A 13 19.97 41.08 -27.00
N ALA A 14 21.26 40.73 -27.02
CA ALA A 14 21.74 39.42 -26.56
C ALA A 14 21.58 39.26 -25.04
N ILE A 15 21.89 40.32 -24.28
CA ILE A 15 21.71 40.34 -22.81
C ILE A 15 20.22 40.23 -22.44
N ALA A 16 19.35 40.96 -23.14
CA ALA A 16 17.91 40.90 -22.91
C ALA A 16 17.33 39.51 -23.22
N LEU A 17 17.78 38.86 -24.29
CA LEU A 17 17.35 37.49 -24.64
C LEU A 17 17.86 36.45 -23.63
N LEU A 18 19.10 36.60 -23.14
CA LEU A 18 19.64 35.74 -22.08
C LEU A 18 18.87 35.87 -20.77
N LEU A 19 18.58 37.10 -20.33
CA LEU A 19 17.78 37.34 -19.13
C LEU A 19 16.36 36.79 -19.27
N MET A 20 15.74 36.96 -20.44
CA MET A 20 14.41 36.43 -20.70
C MET A 20 14.41 34.89 -20.71
N GLY A 21 15.43 34.28 -21.30
CA GLY A 21 15.63 32.82 -21.25
C GLY A 21 15.80 32.31 -19.82
N LEU A 22 16.65 32.97 -19.02
CA LEU A 22 16.92 32.59 -17.63
C LEU A 22 15.68 32.73 -16.74
N LEU A 23 14.92 33.80 -16.92
CA LEU A 23 13.65 34.03 -16.20
C LEU A 23 12.57 33.02 -16.60
N LEU A 24 12.48 32.67 -17.88
CA LEU A 24 11.55 31.64 -18.35
C LEU A 24 11.90 30.26 -17.79
N THR A 25 13.17 29.86 -17.86
CA THR A 25 13.60 28.56 -17.32
C THR A 25 13.51 28.51 -15.81
N GLY A 26 13.87 29.60 -15.12
CA GLY A 26 13.75 29.71 -13.66
C GLY A 26 12.30 29.72 -13.20
N GLY A 27 11.41 30.42 -13.92
CA GLY A 27 9.97 30.43 -13.64
C GLY A 27 9.31 29.08 -13.90
N LEU A 28 9.64 28.42 -15.02
CA LEU A 28 9.15 27.07 -15.32
C LEU A 28 9.64 26.04 -14.29
N TYR A 29 10.91 26.13 -13.86
CA TYR A 29 11.45 25.26 -12.82
C TYR A 29 10.78 25.50 -11.46
N ALA A 30 10.58 26.77 -11.07
CA ALA A 30 9.88 27.11 -9.82
C ALA A 30 8.44 26.57 -9.82
N VAL A 31 7.71 26.75 -10.93
CA VAL A 31 6.35 26.19 -11.07
C VAL A 31 6.38 24.66 -11.03
N ALA A 32 7.31 24.02 -11.75
CA ALA A 32 7.48 22.57 -11.74
C ALA A 32 7.80 22.03 -10.34
N THR A 33 8.57 22.75 -9.53
CA THR A 33 8.83 22.37 -8.13
C THR A 33 7.61 22.55 -7.24
N THR A 34 6.77 23.57 -7.46
CA THR A 34 5.54 23.78 -6.68
C THR A 34 4.46 22.74 -6.95
N VAL A 35 4.36 22.20 -8.17
CA VAL A 35 3.45 21.07 -8.45
C VAL A 35 3.96 19.75 -7.89
N ASN A 36 5.23 19.69 -7.49
CA ASN A 36 5.87 18.52 -6.88
C ASN A 36 6.09 18.68 -5.37
N GLU A 37 5.56 19.74 -4.75
CA GLU A 37 5.52 19.83 -3.29
C GLU A 37 4.62 18.71 -2.78
N ALA A 38 5.21 17.81 -2.00
CA ALA A 38 4.45 16.88 -1.17
C ALA A 38 3.54 17.72 -0.27
N LYS A 39 2.23 17.71 -0.54
CA LYS A 39 1.26 18.23 0.42
C LYS A 39 1.44 17.44 1.70
N ALA A 40 1.98 18.11 2.73
CA ALA A 40 1.86 17.62 4.09
C ALA A 40 0.37 17.68 4.47
N SER A 41 -0.38 16.62 4.13
CA SER A 41 -1.75 16.46 4.62
C SER A 41 -1.68 16.33 6.13
N THR A 42 -2.39 17.23 6.78
CA THR A 42 -2.40 17.43 8.22
C THR A 42 -3.21 16.35 8.92
N THR A 43 -2.59 15.20 9.17
CA THR A 43 -2.66 14.63 10.52
C THR A 43 -1.54 15.31 11.28
N SER A 44 -1.86 16.39 12.01
CA SER A 44 -0.81 17.21 12.64
C SER A 44 -0.19 16.44 13.80
N PHE A 45 0.93 15.79 13.55
CA PHE A 45 1.79 15.31 14.62
C PHE A 45 2.18 16.49 15.51
N SER A 46 1.94 16.37 16.80
CA SER A 46 2.41 17.34 17.78
C SER A 46 3.91 17.13 18.03
N ALA A 47 4.58 18.17 18.55
CA ALA A 47 5.96 18.04 19.00
C ALA A 47 6.10 16.95 20.08
N ASN A 48 5.07 16.79 20.93
CA ASN A 48 5.01 15.74 21.94
C ASN A 48 4.98 14.34 21.30
N ASP A 49 4.24 14.15 20.20
CA ASP A 49 4.18 12.85 19.51
C ASP A 49 5.54 12.45 18.96
N THR A 50 6.28 13.41 18.41
CA THR A 50 7.63 13.17 17.89
C THR A 50 8.63 12.83 19.01
N GLU A 51 8.48 13.48 20.18
CA GLU A 51 9.35 13.23 21.34
C GLU A 51 9.09 11.84 21.96
N GLU A 52 7.83 11.52 22.23
CA GLU A 52 7.43 10.22 22.78
C GLU A 52 7.71 9.09 21.78
N GLY A 53 7.46 9.33 20.49
CA GLY A 53 7.82 8.43 19.41
C GLY A 53 9.33 8.14 19.36
N GLY A 54 10.16 9.16 19.58
CA GLY A 54 11.61 9.00 19.66
C GLY A 54 12.05 8.13 20.85
N LYS A 55 11.40 8.25 22.01
CA LYS A 55 11.65 7.40 23.19
C LYS A 55 11.26 5.95 22.90
N LEU A 56 10.09 5.72 22.33
CA LEU A 56 9.62 4.40 21.92
C LEU A 56 10.56 3.76 20.88
N PHE A 57 10.99 4.54 19.89
CA PHE A 57 11.91 4.10 18.85
C PHE A 57 13.27 3.70 19.42
N ALA A 58 13.84 4.52 20.30
CA ALA A 58 15.12 4.23 20.96
C ALA A 58 15.07 2.93 21.77
N ALA A 59 13.95 2.67 22.46
CA ALA A 59 13.79 1.48 23.29
C ALA A 59 13.53 0.18 22.49
N ASN A 60 12.86 0.26 21.34
CA ASN A 60 12.31 -0.94 20.67
C ASN A 60 12.84 -1.19 19.26
N CYS A 61 13.36 -0.16 18.57
CA CYS A 61 13.65 -0.22 17.13
C CYS A 61 15.12 0.06 16.80
N ALA A 62 15.80 0.87 17.63
CA ALA A 62 17.15 1.36 17.37
C ALA A 62 18.21 0.26 17.26
N THR A 63 18.01 -0.91 17.86
CA THR A 63 18.93 -2.05 17.74
C THR A 63 19.10 -2.50 16.29
N CYS A 64 18.02 -2.52 15.51
CA CYS A 64 18.06 -2.93 14.09
C CYS A 64 18.14 -1.73 13.14
N HIS A 65 17.45 -0.63 13.46
CA HIS A 65 17.36 0.54 12.57
C HIS A 65 18.37 1.65 12.88
N GLY A 66 19.17 1.50 13.93
CA GLY A 66 20.13 2.51 14.41
C GLY A 66 19.45 3.62 15.21
N MET A 67 20.21 4.30 16.09
CA MET A 67 19.69 5.34 16.99
C MET A 67 19.03 6.52 16.27
N GLY A 68 19.48 6.84 15.05
CA GLY A 68 18.88 7.89 14.20
C GLY A 68 18.03 7.35 13.05
N ALA A 69 17.59 6.09 13.12
CA ALA A 69 16.87 5.39 12.05
C ALA A 69 17.61 5.34 10.69
N SER A 70 18.94 5.52 10.70
CA SER A 70 19.80 5.48 9.51
C SER A 70 19.99 4.08 8.92
N GLY A 71 19.47 3.05 9.58
CA GLY A 71 19.68 1.65 9.24
C GLY A 71 21.00 1.10 9.79
N THR A 72 21.07 -0.22 9.82
CA THR A 72 22.26 -1.01 10.15
C THR A 72 22.35 -2.21 9.20
N LYS A 73 23.27 -3.14 9.44
CA LYS A 73 23.29 -4.44 8.74
C LYS A 73 22.06 -5.31 9.07
N ASP A 74 21.42 -5.08 10.21
CA ASP A 74 20.33 -5.89 10.76
C ASP A 74 18.94 -5.28 10.45
N GLY A 75 18.88 -4.07 9.87
CA GLY A 75 17.64 -3.42 9.48
C GLY A 75 17.86 -2.23 8.55
N PRO A 76 16.94 -1.96 7.59
CA PRO A 76 17.09 -0.87 6.64
C PRO A 76 16.97 0.50 7.32
N SER A 77 17.33 1.57 6.60
CA SER A 77 16.99 2.92 7.04
C SER A 77 15.49 3.14 7.01
N LEU A 78 14.99 3.90 7.98
CA LEU A 78 13.60 4.38 8.01
C LEU A 78 13.50 5.86 7.58
N VAL A 79 14.61 6.50 7.23
CA VAL A 79 14.56 7.88 6.74
C VAL A 79 13.83 7.91 5.39
N GLY A 80 12.74 8.68 5.33
CA GLY A 80 11.94 8.87 4.11
C GLY A 80 10.95 7.74 3.79
N VAL A 81 10.80 6.72 4.65
CA VAL A 81 9.78 5.68 4.43
C VAL A 81 8.35 6.19 4.69
N GLY A 82 8.20 7.28 5.45
CA GLY A 82 6.93 7.95 5.75
C GLY A 82 6.16 7.39 6.95
N ALA A 83 5.22 8.19 7.44
CA ALA A 83 4.35 7.84 8.57
C ALA A 83 3.45 6.64 8.25
N ALA A 84 2.88 6.59 7.04
CA ALA A 84 1.98 5.50 6.63
C ALA A 84 2.68 4.13 6.65
N ALA A 85 3.98 4.07 6.36
CA ALA A 85 4.73 2.81 6.41
C ALA A 85 4.88 2.30 7.84
N VAL A 86 5.08 3.21 8.79
CA VAL A 86 5.18 2.86 10.22
C VAL A 86 3.82 2.47 10.76
N ASP A 87 2.78 3.26 10.48
CA ASP A 87 1.41 2.95 10.90
C ASP A 87 0.97 1.59 10.38
N PHE A 88 1.20 1.31 9.09
CA PHE A 88 0.93 -0.01 8.52
C PHE A 88 1.74 -1.13 9.17
N GLN A 89 3.07 -1.02 9.23
CA GLN A 89 3.89 -2.14 9.70
C GLN A 89 3.72 -2.40 11.20
N VAL A 90 3.63 -1.34 12.00
CA VAL A 90 3.51 -1.43 13.47
C VAL A 90 2.05 -1.68 13.88
N GLY A 91 1.10 -0.96 13.30
CA GLY A 91 -0.33 -1.09 13.60
C GLY A 91 -0.92 -2.43 13.16
N THR A 92 -0.42 -3.02 12.07
CA THR A 92 -0.77 -4.41 11.72
C THR A 92 0.02 -5.46 12.52
N GLY A 93 0.95 -5.03 13.36
CA GLY A 93 1.80 -5.88 14.19
C GLY A 93 2.94 -6.57 13.44
N ARG A 94 3.19 -6.32 12.15
CA ARG A 94 4.30 -6.94 11.40
C ARG A 94 5.68 -6.52 11.94
N MET A 95 5.81 -5.26 12.32
CA MET A 95 6.96 -4.71 13.03
C MET A 95 6.61 -4.45 14.50
N PRO A 96 7.55 -4.63 15.44
CA PRO A 96 8.91 -5.17 15.27
C PRO A 96 8.90 -6.67 14.93
N MET A 97 9.75 -7.15 14.02
CA MET A 97 9.75 -8.58 13.64
C MET A 97 10.11 -9.50 14.82
N GLN A 98 9.43 -10.64 14.93
CA GLN A 98 9.76 -11.68 15.92
C GLN A 98 10.95 -12.55 15.50
N MET A 99 11.14 -12.73 14.19
CA MET A 99 12.21 -13.54 13.62
C MET A 99 12.56 -13.05 12.22
N ASN A 100 13.80 -13.30 11.81
CA ASN A 100 14.23 -13.07 10.44
C ASN A 100 13.67 -14.18 9.54
N GLY A 101 13.00 -13.79 8.46
CA GLY A 101 12.41 -14.69 7.49
C GLY A 101 12.22 -14.03 6.13
N PRO A 102 11.70 -14.77 5.13
CA PRO A 102 11.47 -14.21 3.80
C PRO A 102 10.52 -13.01 3.80
N GLN A 103 9.58 -12.97 4.74
CA GLN A 103 8.54 -11.94 4.86
C GLN A 103 8.12 -11.80 6.33
N ALA A 104 7.78 -10.58 6.76
CA ALA A 104 7.27 -10.34 8.09
C ALA A 104 5.78 -10.73 8.17
N TYR A 105 5.46 -11.65 9.06
CA TYR A 105 4.10 -12.14 9.30
C TYR A 105 3.31 -11.17 10.18
N LYS A 106 1.98 -11.13 9.99
CA LYS A 106 1.05 -10.49 10.91
C LYS A 106 1.11 -11.23 12.25
N LYS A 107 1.18 -10.48 13.34
CA LYS A 107 1.11 -10.97 14.72
C LYS A 107 0.33 -9.96 15.56
N PRO A 108 -0.06 -10.28 16.80
CA PRO A 108 -0.66 -9.28 17.68
C PRO A 108 0.22 -8.03 17.78
N ALA A 109 -0.40 -6.86 17.62
CA ALA A 109 0.29 -5.59 17.72
C ALA A 109 0.89 -5.45 19.12
N GLN A 110 2.16 -5.02 19.18
CA GLN A 110 2.87 -4.79 20.45
C GLN A 110 2.65 -3.38 20.99
N PHE A 111 2.24 -2.47 20.11
CA PHE A 111 1.97 -1.07 20.42
C PHE A 111 0.48 -0.81 20.21
N ASN A 112 -0.08 0.07 21.02
CA ASN A 112 -1.44 0.56 20.79
C ASN A 112 -1.46 1.65 19.70
N ASP A 113 -2.65 2.13 19.34
CA ASP A 113 -2.83 3.11 18.27
C ASP A 113 -2.09 4.43 18.54
N GLU A 114 -2.10 4.90 19.80
CA GLU A 114 -1.41 6.13 20.21
C GLU A 114 0.12 5.99 20.08
N GLN A 115 0.69 4.90 20.58
CA GLN A 115 2.12 4.61 20.44
C GLN A 115 2.53 4.42 18.98
N THR A 116 1.67 3.81 18.17
CA THR A 116 1.88 3.66 16.73
C THR A 116 1.89 5.02 16.04
N HIS A 117 0.93 5.89 16.37
CA HIS A 117 0.86 7.27 15.88
C HIS A 117 2.13 8.07 16.27
N GLN A 118 2.60 7.95 17.51
CA GLN A 118 3.85 8.57 17.97
C GLN A 118 5.09 8.05 17.23
N LEU A 119 5.20 6.74 17.03
CA LEU A 119 6.29 6.15 16.23
C LEU A 119 6.26 6.66 14.78
N SER A 120 5.08 6.74 14.18
CA SER A 120 4.85 7.31 12.85
C SER A 120 5.25 8.79 12.78
N ALA A 121 4.93 9.57 13.83
CA ALA A 121 5.32 10.96 13.98
C ALA A 121 6.84 11.13 13.98
N TYR A 122 7.53 10.34 14.79
CA TYR A 122 8.98 10.39 14.90
C TYR A 122 9.65 10.08 13.56
N VAL A 123 9.25 9.00 12.87
CA VAL A 123 9.84 8.64 11.57
C VAL A 123 9.52 9.68 10.49
N ALA A 124 8.32 10.26 10.48
CA ALA A 124 7.98 11.35 9.56
C ALA A 124 8.83 12.61 9.79
N SER A 125 9.29 12.86 11.03
CA SER A 125 10.19 13.98 11.32
C SER A 125 11.60 13.81 10.74
N LEU A 126 12.01 12.58 10.39
CA LEU A 126 13.35 12.28 9.88
C LEU A 126 13.50 12.55 8.38
N GLY A 127 12.40 12.64 7.62
CA GLY A 127 12.45 12.92 6.18
C GLY A 127 11.09 12.78 5.49
N PRO A 128 10.96 13.31 4.26
CA PRO A 128 9.70 13.26 3.51
C PRO A 128 9.36 11.82 3.11
N GLY A 129 8.10 11.44 3.25
CA GLY A 129 7.56 10.17 2.82
C GLY A 129 6.03 10.16 2.87
N PRO A 130 5.37 9.06 2.47
CA PRO A 130 3.92 8.95 2.50
C PRO A 130 3.33 9.23 3.89
N SER A 131 2.36 10.14 3.95
CA SER A 131 1.60 10.45 5.17
C SER A 131 0.47 9.43 5.39
N ILE A 132 0.00 9.34 6.63
CA ILE A 132 -1.23 8.61 6.96
C ILE A 132 -2.39 9.21 6.13
N PRO A 133 -3.25 8.39 5.51
CA PRO A 133 -4.34 8.87 4.66
C PRO A 133 -5.39 9.66 5.46
N GLU A 134 -5.99 10.65 4.80
CA GLU A 134 -7.11 11.41 5.36
C GLU A 134 -8.37 10.54 5.48
N GLU A 135 -9.17 10.77 6.53
CA GLU A 135 -10.37 9.97 6.83
C GLU A 135 -11.38 9.93 5.67
N GLY A 136 -11.48 11.01 4.88
CA GLY A 136 -12.40 11.07 3.73
C GLY A 136 -12.08 10.06 2.61
N LEU A 137 -10.85 9.52 2.57
CA LEU A 137 -10.45 8.49 1.61
C LEU A 137 -10.71 7.07 2.11
N LEU A 138 -11.16 6.92 3.36
CA LEU A 138 -11.27 5.64 4.06
C LEU A 138 -12.74 5.23 4.33
N ASP A 139 -13.71 5.94 3.76
CA ASP A 139 -15.14 5.73 4.00
C ASP A 139 -15.75 4.52 3.26
N ALA A 140 -14.99 3.90 2.34
CA ALA A 140 -15.45 2.84 1.46
C ALA A 140 -16.75 3.18 0.68
N GLN A 141 -16.96 4.46 0.34
CA GLN A 141 -18.12 4.94 -0.45
C GLN A 141 -17.72 5.43 -1.85
N GLY A 142 -16.67 4.84 -2.44
CA GLY A 142 -16.23 5.06 -3.81
C GLY A 142 -17.05 4.27 -4.84
N ASN A 143 -16.55 4.21 -6.08
CA ASN A 143 -17.12 3.42 -7.16
C ASN A 143 -16.54 2.00 -7.15
N ALA A 144 -17.30 1.03 -6.62
CA ALA A 144 -16.86 -0.37 -6.56
C ALA A 144 -16.63 -1.03 -7.94
N ALA A 145 -17.30 -0.58 -9.00
CA ALA A 145 -17.10 -1.13 -10.33
C ALA A 145 -15.73 -0.76 -10.87
N GLU A 146 -15.39 0.54 -10.77
CA GLU A 146 -14.06 1.08 -11.10
C GLU A 146 -12.98 0.47 -10.21
N GLY A 147 -13.21 0.43 -8.89
CA GLY A 147 -12.31 -0.19 -7.93
C GLY A 147 -12.02 -1.66 -8.23
N GLY A 148 -13.03 -2.40 -8.68
CA GLY A 148 -12.87 -3.78 -9.12
C GLY A 148 -12.04 -3.91 -10.39
N GLU A 149 -12.18 -2.99 -11.35
CA GLU A 149 -11.34 -2.95 -12.55
C GLU A 149 -9.88 -2.67 -12.17
N LEU A 150 -9.64 -1.61 -11.40
CA LEU A 150 -8.32 -1.26 -10.90
C LEU A 150 -7.67 -2.41 -10.12
N PHE A 151 -8.44 -3.08 -9.24
CA PHE A 151 -7.95 -4.21 -8.47
C PHE A 151 -7.57 -5.40 -9.36
N ARG A 152 -8.40 -5.74 -10.36
CA ARG A 152 -8.13 -6.85 -11.28
C ARG A 152 -6.90 -6.60 -12.14
N VAL A 153 -6.69 -5.36 -12.57
CA VAL A 153 -5.54 -4.97 -13.40
C VAL A 153 -4.24 -4.91 -12.60
N ASN A 154 -4.28 -4.43 -11.36
CA ASN A 154 -3.06 -4.09 -10.60
C ASN A 154 -2.72 -5.07 -9.46
N CYS A 155 -3.72 -5.70 -8.85
CA CYS A 155 -3.57 -6.38 -7.56
C CYS A 155 -3.86 -7.90 -7.65
N ALA A 156 -4.84 -8.30 -8.47
CA ALA A 156 -5.34 -9.68 -8.53
C ALA A 156 -4.28 -10.70 -8.97
N MET A 157 -3.25 -10.27 -9.70
CA MET A 157 -2.12 -11.12 -10.07
C MET A 157 -1.38 -11.70 -8.85
N CYS A 158 -1.38 -10.96 -7.73
CA CYS A 158 -0.77 -11.39 -6.47
C CYS A 158 -1.82 -11.83 -5.47
N HIS A 159 -2.89 -11.06 -5.30
CA HIS A 159 -3.89 -11.25 -4.24
C HIS A 159 -5.08 -12.13 -4.63
N ASN A 160 -5.09 -12.72 -5.84
CA ASN A 160 -6.25 -13.43 -6.42
C ASN A 160 -7.40 -12.47 -6.77
N ALA A 161 -8.22 -12.83 -7.77
CA ALA A 161 -9.40 -12.05 -8.19
C ALA A 161 -10.44 -11.88 -7.09
N ALA A 162 -10.55 -12.85 -6.17
CA ALA A 162 -11.40 -12.80 -4.98
C ALA A 162 -10.68 -12.24 -3.73
N ALA A 163 -9.47 -11.67 -3.90
CA ALA A 163 -8.66 -11.12 -2.82
C ALA A 163 -8.24 -12.14 -1.72
N ALA A 164 -8.25 -13.44 -2.05
CA ALA A 164 -7.89 -14.55 -1.16
C ALA A 164 -6.38 -14.70 -0.88
N GLY A 165 -5.53 -13.93 -1.55
CA GLY A 165 -4.07 -14.04 -1.48
C GLY A 165 -3.49 -15.03 -2.49
N GLY A 166 -2.17 -15.23 -2.43
CA GLY A 166 -1.46 -16.07 -3.39
C GLY A 166 -0.01 -16.32 -3.03
N ALA A 167 0.56 -17.42 -3.51
CA ALA A 167 1.97 -17.73 -3.31
C ALA A 167 2.86 -16.84 -4.19
N LEU A 168 3.98 -16.37 -3.64
CA LEU A 168 5.01 -15.63 -4.35
C LEU A 168 6.33 -16.42 -4.37
N THR A 169 7.30 -15.92 -5.13
CA THR A 169 8.61 -16.56 -5.23
C THR A 169 9.37 -16.53 -3.89
N ARG A 170 10.26 -17.51 -3.70
CA ARG A 170 11.19 -17.58 -2.55
C ARG A 170 10.50 -17.64 -1.17
N GLY A 171 9.38 -18.36 -1.08
CA GLY A 171 8.67 -18.59 0.18
C GLY A 171 7.89 -17.39 0.71
N LYS A 172 7.71 -16.36 -0.10
CA LYS A 172 6.87 -15.19 0.21
C LYS A 172 5.44 -15.46 -0.27
N PHE A 173 4.48 -14.67 0.20
CA PHE A 173 3.09 -14.76 -0.23
C PHE A 173 2.41 -13.38 -0.16
N ALA A 174 1.38 -13.23 -0.98
CA ALA A 174 0.42 -12.16 -0.86
C ALA A 174 -0.66 -12.61 0.15
N PRO A 175 -0.90 -11.87 1.24
CA PRO A 175 -1.94 -12.21 2.19
C PRO A 175 -3.34 -12.04 1.59
N ALA A 176 -4.33 -12.72 2.18
CA ALA A 176 -5.73 -12.40 1.95
C ALA A 176 -6.03 -10.97 2.42
N LEU A 177 -6.98 -10.31 1.76
CA LEU A 177 -7.36 -8.91 2.05
C LEU A 177 -8.70 -8.78 2.80
N ALA A 178 -9.33 -9.90 3.17
CA ALA A 178 -10.44 -9.91 4.11
C ALA A 178 -9.97 -9.49 5.52
N ASP A 179 -10.85 -8.87 6.31
CA ASP A 179 -10.60 -8.40 7.67
C ASP A 179 -9.43 -7.41 7.79
N VAL A 180 -9.12 -6.67 6.71
CA VAL A 180 -8.11 -5.58 6.72
C VAL A 180 -8.83 -4.24 6.75
N SER A 181 -8.45 -3.34 7.67
CA SER A 181 -9.04 -2.01 7.73
C SER A 181 -8.70 -1.17 6.50
N GLU A 182 -9.61 -0.26 6.15
CA GLU A 182 -9.53 0.65 5.01
C GLU A 182 -8.21 1.46 5.06
N LYS A 183 -7.86 1.96 6.25
CA LYS A 183 -6.58 2.64 6.52
C LYS A 183 -5.39 1.79 6.05
N HIS A 184 -5.30 0.55 6.54
CA HIS A 184 -4.17 -0.32 6.22
C HIS A 184 -4.17 -0.78 4.74
N ILE A 185 -5.33 -0.90 4.09
CA ILE A 185 -5.40 -1.17 2.65
C ILE A 185 -4.80 0.03 1.88
N TYR A 186 -5.19 1.25 2.22
CA TYR A 186 -4.65 2.46 1.59
C TYR A 186 -3.14 2.58 1.81
N GLU A 187 -2.69 2.40 3.05
CA GLU A 187 -1.27 2.48 3.40
C GLU A 187 -0.44 1.39 2.71
N ALA A 188 -0.97 0.17 2.58
CA ALA A 188 -0.31 -0.88 1.82
C ALA A 188 -0.10 -0.48 0.35
N MET A 189 -1.09 0.15 -0.28
CA MET A 189 -0.96 0.62 -1.66
C MET A 189 0.11 1.70 -1.80
N VAL A 190 0.13 2.71 -0.92
CA VAL A 190 1.05 3.83 -1.05
C VAL A 190 2.47 3.52 -0.56
N THR A 191 2.65 2.55 0.34
CA THR A 191 3.96 2.21 0.92
C THR A 191 4.62 1.01 0.26
N GLY A 192 3.86 0.16 -0.44
CA GLY A 192 4.38 -1.05 -1.08
C GLY A 192 5.09 -1.99 -0.09
N PRO A 193 4.39 -2.54 0.91
CA PRO A 193 5.03 -3.28 1.98
C PRO A 193 5.71 -4.55 1.45
N GLN A 194 6.96 -4.73 1.88
CA GLN A 194 7.80 -5.90 1.59
C GLN A 194 8.05 -6.13 0.08
N ASN A 195 7.16 -6.89 -0.56
CA ASN A 195 7.27 -7.31 -1.95
C ASN A 195 6.20 -6.69 -2.85
N MET A 196 5.25 -5.98 -2.26
CA MET A 196 4.20 -5.28 -2.99
C MET A 196 4.81 -4.03 -3.63
N PRO A 197 4.56 -3.75 -4.91
CA PRO A 197 5.02 -2.51 -5.54
C PRO A 197 4.30 -1.30 -4.94
N VAL A 198 4.94 -0.13 -5.04
CA VAL A 198 4.37 1.15 -4.60
C VAL A 198 3.39 1.67 -5.65
N PHE A 199 2.16 1.94 -5.22
CA PHE A 199 1.12 2.60 -6.00
C PHE A 199 1.00 4.06 -5.54
N ASN A 200 1.80 4.93 -6.16
CA ASN A 200 1.76 6.37 -5.97
C ASN A 200 0.53 7.01 -6.65
N ASP A 201 0.35 8.32 -6.48
CA ASP A 201 -0.84 8.99 -7.00
C ASP A 201 -0.83 9.19 -8.53
N ALA A 202 0.31 8.91 -9.18
CA ALA A 202 0.43 8.98 -10.64
C ALA A 202 0.01 7.67 -11.33
N ASN A 203 0.10 6.52 -10.64
CA ASN A 203 -0.37 5.24 -11.18
C ASN A 203 -1.75 4.82 -10.64
N VAL A 204 -2.08 5.14 -9.38
CA VAL A 204 -3.45 5.00 -8.85
C VAL A 204 -3.80 6.24 -8.05
N SER A 205 -4.75 7.05 -8.52
CA SER A 205 -5.13 8.29 -7.83
C SER A 205 -5.70 8.00 -6.42
N PRO A 206 -5.71 8.99 -5.51
CA PRO A 206 -6.36 8.84 -4.20
C PRO A 206 -7.81 8.35 -4.30
N GLU A 207 -8.57 8.83 -5.28
CA GLU A 207 -9.93 8.36 -5.56
C GLU A 207 -9.92 6.91 -6.06
N GLY A 208 -9.01 6.53 -6.95
CA GLY A 208 -8.87 5.14 -7.40
C GLY A 208 -8.51 4.18 -6.25
N LYS A 209 -7.70 4.63 -5.28
CA LYS A 209 -7.40 3.87 -4.05
C LYS A 209 -8.65 3.69 -3.19
N ARG A 210 -9.44 4.76 -3.00
CA ARG A 210 -10.74 4.72 -2.30
C ARG A 210 -11.73 3.79 -3.00
N ASP A 211 -11.74 3.78 -4.34
CA ASP A 211 -12.58 2.88 -5.14
C ASP A 211 -12.16 1.42 -4.95
N ILE A 212 -10.86 1.10 -4.97
CA ILE A 212 -10.33 -0.24 -4.67
C ILE A 212 -10.75 -0.69 -3.26
N ILE A 213 -10.63 0.18 -2.25
CA ILE A 213 -11.07 -0.11 -0.88
C ILE A 213 -12.57 -0.44 -0.87
N THR A 214 -13.37 0.36 -1.55
CA THR A 214 -14.82 0.16 -1.66
C THR A 214 -15.15 -1.18 -2.29
N PHE A 215 -14.46 -1.55 -3.37
CA PHE A 215 -14.61 -2.86 -4.01
C PHE A 215 -14.25 -4.00 -3.04
N LEU A 216 -13.13 -3.91 -2.33
CA LEU A 216 -12.69 -4.94 -1.37
C LEU A 216 -13.71 -5.12 -0.24
N LYS A 217 -14.23 -4.01 0.31
CA LYS A 217 -15.27 -4.05 1.35
C LYS A 217 -16.60 -4.58 0.84
N GLN A 218 -16.94 -4.30 -0.41
CA GLN A 218 -18.14 -4.87 -1.03
C GLN A 218 -18.03 -6.39 -1.23
N ILE A 219 -16.90 -6.91 -1.73
CA ILE A 219 -16.75 -8.37 -1.91
C ILE A 219 -16.68 -9.10 -0.57
N GLU A 220 -16.06 -8.49 0.44
CA GLU A 220 -16.04 -9.00 1.81
C GLU A 220 -17.46 -9.09 2.40
N ALA A 221 -18.26 -8.03 2.26
CA ALA A 221 -19.64 -7.99 2.74
C ALA A 221 -20.58 -8.95 2.00
N ASN A 222 -20.35 -9.18 0.70
CA ASN A 222 -21.15 -10.09 -0.10
C ASN A 222 -20.89 -11.57 0.23
N GLY A 223 -19.74 -11.90 0.81
CA GLY A 223 -19.34 -13.27 1.12
C GLY A 223 -19.29 -14.16 -0.12
N SER A 224 -19.93 -15.34 -0.06
CA SER A 224 -19.96 -16.32 -1.13
C SER A 224 -21.39 -16.59 -1.64
N PRO A 225 -21.86 -15.82 -2.64
CA PRO A 225 -23.15 -16.09 -3.26
C PRO A 225 -23.16 -17.47 -3.93
N GLY A 226 -24.13 -18.32 -3.56
CA GLY A 226 -24.34 -19.62 -4.22
C GLY A 226 -23.73 -20.83 -3.53
N GLY A 227 -23.13 -20.69 -2.34
CA GLY A 227 -22.70 -21.83 -1.53
C GLY A 227 -21.44 -21.56 -0.70
N ALA A 228 -20.78 -22.64 -0.30
CA ALA A 228 -19.51 -22.56 0.41
C ALA A 228 -18.41 -21.96 -0.49
N ASP A 229 -17.56 -21.11 0.08
CA ASP A 229 -16.49 -20.42 -0.65
C ASP A 229 -15.35 -21.33 -1.11
N LEU A 230 -15.16 -22.47 -0.44
CA LEU A 230 -14.03 -23.38 -0.60
C LEU A 230 -12.68 -22.64 -0.61
N GLY A 231 -12.55 -21.59 0.22
CA GLY A 231 -11.36 -20.73 0.28
C GLY A 231 -11.16 -19.79 -0.90
N ALA A 232 -12.15 -19.65 -1.80
CA ALA A 232 -12.15 -18.73 -2.95
C ALA A 232 -10.94 -18.88 -3.89
N LEU A 233 -10.39 -20.10 -4.00
CA LEU A 233 -9.28 -20.44 -4.90
C LEU A 233 -9.77 -20.98 -6.27
N GLY A 234 -11.08 -21.00 -6.49
CA GLY A 234 -11.73 -21.42 -7.72
C GLY A 234 -11.52 -22.90 -8.03
N PRO A 235 -11.12 -23.27 -9.27
CA PRO A 235 -11.21 -24.64 -9.77
C PRO A 235 -10.31 -25.64 -9.02
N VAL A 236 -9.31 -25.17 -8.27
CA VAL A 236 -8.41 -26.04 -7.51
C VAL A 236 -9.13 -26.63 -6.29
N SER A 237 -9.72 -25.78 -5.44
CA SER A 237 -10.41 -26.24 -4.24
C SER A 237 -11.76 -26.88 -4.57
N GLU A 238 -12.48 -26.30 -5.54
CA GLU A 238 -13.71 -26.90 -6.08
C GLU A 238 -13.45 -28.28 -6.70
N GLY A 239 -12.40 -28.41 -7.52
CA GLY A 239 -12.02 -29.67 -8.14
C GLY A 239 -11.64 -30.74 -7.12
N LEU A 240 -10.88 -30.38 -6.08
CA LEU A 240 -10.55 -31.29 -4.99
C LEU A 240 -11.80 -31.74 -4.23
N PHE A 241 -12.72 -30.81 -3.95
CA PHE A 241 -13.98 -31.14 -3.29
C PHE A 241 -14.83 -32.11 -4.13
N VAL A 242 -14.99 -31.84 -5.43
CA VAL A 242 -15.70 -32.74 -6.35
C VAL A 242 -15.01 -34.11 -6.42
N TRP A 243 -13.68 -34.14 -6.43
CA TRP A 243 -12.92 -35.39 -6.49
C TRP A 243 -13.07 -36.24 -5.21
N ILE A 244 -13.07 -35.62 -4.02
CA ILE A 244 -13.22 -36.36 -2.76
C ILE A 244 -14.69 -36.66 -2.46
N ALA A 245 -15.51 -35.61 -2.31
CA ALA A 245 -16.89 -35.74 -1.88
C ALA A 245 -17.79 -36.22 -3.03
N GLY A 246 -17.66 -35.61 -4.21
CA GLY A 246 -18.47 -35.96 -5.37
C GLY A 246 -18.25 -37.41 -5.81
N LEU A 247 -17.00 -37.80 -6.08
CA LEU A 247 -16.69 -39.19 -6.44
C LEU A 247 -16.95 -40.15 -5.28
N GLY A 248 -16.68 -39.76 -4.04
CA GLY A 248 -16.96 -40.58 -2.86
C GLY A 248 -18.45 -40.95 -2.75
N VAL A 249 -19.34 -39.98 -2.99
CA VAL A 249 -20.79 -40.21 -3.02
C VAL A 249 -21.18 -41.12 -4.18
N ILE A 250 -20.64 -40.90 -5.39
CA ILE A 250 -20.92 -41.75 -6.56
C ILE A 250 -20.48 -43.20 -6.32
N ILE A 251 -19.29 -43.40 -5.75
CA ILE A 251 -18.75 -44.73 -5.42
C ILE A 251 -19.64 -45.41 -4.38
N ALA A 252 -20.04 -44.68 -3.31
CA ALA A 252 -20.93 -45.21 -2.28
C ALA A 252 -22.27 -45.67 -2.86
N PHE A 253 -22.89 -44.87 -3.73
CA PHE A 253 -24.13 -45.25 -4.41
C PHE A 253 -23.93 -46.45 -5.34
N THR A 254 -22.80 -46.52 -6.05
CA THR A 254 -22.49 -47.63 -6.95
C THR A 254 -22.35 -48.95 -6.17
N ILE A 255 -21.65 -48.93 -5.03
CA ILE A 255 -21.51 -50.08 -4.12
C ILE A 255 -22.87 -50.46 -3.51
N TRP A 256 -23.68 -49.48 -3.12
CA TRP A 256 -24.99 -49.73 -2.54
C TRP A 256 -25.98 -50.34 -3.54
N LEU A 257 -25.99 -49.85 -4.78
CA LEU A 257 -26.84 -50.40 -5.83
C LEU A 257 -26.42 -51.82 -6.23
N THR A 258 -25.11 -52.09 -6.29
CA THR A 258 -24.59 -53.41 -6.69
C THR A 258 -24.61 -54.45 -5.56
N SER A 259 -24.60 -54.03 -4.30
CA SER A 259 -24.67 -54.93 -3.14
C SER A 259 -26.08 -55.39 -2.80
N ARG A 260 -27.12 -54.79 -3.39
CA ARG A 260 -28.49 -55.31 -3.30
C ARG A 260 -28.64 -56.48 -4.26
N THR A 261 -28.80 -57.68 -3.71
CA THR A 261 -29.28 -58.85 -4.46
C THR A 261 -30.67 -58.55 -5.01
N SER A 262 -30.84 -58.75 -6.32
CA SER A 262 -32.16 -58.80 -6.97
C SER A 262 -33.10 -59.78 -6.29
#